data_AF-A0A8D8MMS0-F1
#
_entry.id   AF-A0A8D8MMS0-F1
#
_cell.length_a   1.000
_cell.length_b   1.000
_cell.length_c   1.000
_cell.angle_alpha   90.00
_cell.angle_beta   90.00
_cell.angle_gamma   90.00
#
_symmetry.space_group_name_H-M   'P 1'
#
loop_
_entity.id
_entity.type
_entity.pdbx_description
1 polymer ?
#
loop_
_entity_poly.entity_id
_entity_poly.type
_entity_poly.pdbx_seq_one_letter_code
_entity_poly.pdbx_strand_id
1 'polypeptide(L)'
;QLNHGRKVNFVDTMFQMLEKYSNNLEELIRERTEQLDVERKKTEQLLNRMLPSSVADRLKLGLAVEPEEFAEVTIYFSDIVGFTTIAAHCTPVQVVDLLNDLYTCFDATINA
;
A
#
# COMPACT_ATOMS: atom_id res chain seq x y z
N GLN A 1 -56.25 -45.04 1.72
CA GLN A 1 -55.81 -43.80 2.40
C GLN A 1 -54.56 -44.11 3.19
N LEU A 2 -53.38 -43.70 2.75
CA LEU A 2 -52.20 -43.68 3.62
C LEU A 2 -51.37 -42.45 3.23
N ASN A 3 -51.38 -41.50 4.16
CA ASN A 3 -50.69 -40.21 4.11
C ASN A 3 -49.22 -40.38 3.76
N HIS A 4 -48.82 -39.92 2.57
CA HIS A 4 -47.42 -39.63 2.27
C HIS A 4 -47.10 -38.24 2.85
N GLY A 5 -47.02 -38.20 4.18
CA GLY A 5 -46.72 -36.99 4.94
C GLY A 5 -45.28 -36.53 4.70
N ARG A 6 -45.11 -35.69 3.69
CA ARG A 6 -44.20 -34.53 3.60
C ARG A 6 -43.20 -34.38 4.77
N LYS A 7 -42.17 -35.26 4.83
CA LYS A 7 -41.01 -35.14 5.73
C LYS A 7 -39.81 -34.42 5.09
N VAL A 8 -39.99 -33.85 3.91
CA VAL A 8 -38.99 -33.07 3.17
C VAL A 8 -39.40 -31.62 3.27
N ASN A 9 -38.91 -30.85 4.24
CA ASN A 9 -38.99 -29.37 4.23
C ASN A 9 -38.01 -28.76 5.25
N PHE A 10 -38.04 -29.14 6.53
CA PHE A 10 -37.31 -28.37 7.56
C PHE A 10 -35.79 -28.58 7.52
N VAL A 11 -35.34 -29.83 7.47
CA VAL A 11 -33.91 -30.17 7.45
C VAL A 11 -33.27 -29.67 6.14
N ASP A 12 -33.96 -29.83 5.01
CA ASP A 12 -33.49 -29.32 3.72
C ASP A 12 -33.40 -27.78 3.70
N THR A 13 -34.37 -27.09 4.31
CA THR A 13 -34.32 -25.62 4.46
C THR A 13 -33.13 -25.20 5.31
N MET A 14 -32.85 -25.92 6.40
CA MET A 14 -31.67 -25.67 7.23
C MET A 14 -30.35 -25.93 6.51
N PHE A 15 -30.27 -26.99 5.69
CA PHE A 15 -29.09 -27.27 4.87
C PHE A 15 -28.86 -26.16 3.83
N GLN A 16 -29.92 -25.75 3.12
CA GLN A 16 -29.84 -24.63 2.16
C GLN A 16 -29.46 -23.31 2.85
N MET A 17 -29.96 -23.09 4.07
CA MET A 17 -29.64 -21.89 4.83
C MET A 17 -28.16 -21.89 5.26
N LEU A 18 -27.64 -23.03 5.76
CA LEU A 18 -26.23 -23.19 6.12
C LEU A 18 -25.31 -23.05 4.90
N GLU A 19 -25.68 -23.65 3.77
CA GLU A 19 -24.93 -23.53 2.51
C GLU A 19 -24.88 -22.07 2.04
N LYS A 20 -26.02 -21.37 2.10
CA LYS A 20 -26.09 -19.95 1.76
C LYS A 20 -25.26 -19.08 2.71
N TYR A 21 -25.26 -19.37 4.01
CA TYR A 21 -24.39 -18.69 4.98
C TYR A 21 -22.91 -18.96 4.72
N SER A 22 -22.53 -20.19 4.40
CA SER A 22 -21.15 -20.57 4.08
C SER A 22 -20.65 -19.81 2.84
N ASN A 23 -21.42 -19.81 1.76
CA ASN A 23 -21.07 -19.12 0.52
C ASN A 23 -20.94 -17.60 0.73
N ASN A 24 -21.88 -17.01 1.48
CA ASN A 24 -21.82 -15.58 1.80
C ASN A 24 -20.63 -15.23 2.71
N LEU A 25 -20.25 -16.12 3.62
CA LEU A 25 -19.08 -15.92 4.48
C LEU A 25 -17.78 -16.01 3.67
N GLU A 26 -17.70 -16.97 2.75
CA GLU A 26 -16.54 -17.11 1.85
C GLU A 26 -16.39 -15.89 0.94
N GLU A 27 -17.50 -15.39 0.39
CA GLU A 27 -17.51 -14.15 -0.40
C GLU A 27 -17.06 -12.94 0.44
N LEU A 28 -17.57 -12.79 1.67
CA LEU A 28 -17.16 -11.72 2.57
C LEU A 28 -15.67 -11.81 2.94
N ILE A 29 -15.16 -13.02 3.22
CA ILE A 29 -13.73 -13.23 3.51
C ILE A 29 -12.89 -12.84 2.31
N ARG A 30 -13.29 -13.23 1.10
CA ARG A 30 -12.60 -12.85 -0.14
C ARG A 30 -12.54 -11.33 -0.30
N GLU A 31 -13.68 -10.65 -0.19
CA GLU A 31 -13.75 -9.19 -0.30
C GLU A 31 -12.86 -8.48 0.74
N ARG A 32 -12.89 -8.94 1.99
CA ARG A 32 -12.04 -8.37 3.05
C ARG A 32 -10.57 -8.63 2.81
N THR A 33 -10.21 -9.81 2.31
CA THR A 33 -8.82 -10.16 1.98
C THR A 33 -8.30 -9.29 0.84
N GLU A 34 -9.12 -9.03 -0.18
CA GLU A 34 -8.77 -8.12 -1.28
C GLU A 34 -8.60 -6.68 -0.78
N GLN A 35 -9.51 -6.18 0.05
CA GLN A 35 -9.39 -4.85 0.66
C GLN A 35 -8.11 -4.70 1.48
N LEU A 36 -7.76 -5.72 2.27
CA LEU A 36 -6.54 -5.74 3.06
C LEU A 36 -5.28 -5.74 2.18
N ASP A 37 -5.26 -6.51 1.09
CA ASP A 37 -4.09 -6.52 0.19
C ASP A 37 -3.91 -5.17 -0.53
N VAL A 38 -5.00 -4.52 -0.93
CA VAL A 38 -4.96 -3.17 -1.51
C VAL A 38 -4.38 -2.16 -0.51
N GLU A 39 -4.86 -2.19 0.73
CA GLU A 39 -4.39 -1.24 1.75
C GLU A 39 -2.94 -1.51 2.17
N ARG A 40 -2.56 -2.79 2.25
CA ARG A 40 -1.16 -3.20 2.49
C ARG A 40 -0.25 -2.67 1.39
N LYS A 41 -0.61 -2.84 0.12
CA LYS A 41 0.17 -2.33 -1.02
C LYS A 41 0.35 -0.81 -0.99
N LYS A 42 -0.72 -0.07 -0.69
CA LYS A 42 -0.63 1.40 -0.54
C LYS A 42 0.31 1.79 0.59
N THR A 43 0.20 1.11 1.74
CA THR A 43 1.07 1.35 2.89
C THR A 43 2.53 1.06 2.56
N GLU A 44 2.83 -0.06 1.89
CA GLU A 44 4.17 -0.43 1.45
C GLU A 44 4.74 0.60 0.45
N GLN A 45 3.94 1.05 -0.52
CA GLN A 45 4.34 2.08 -1.47
C GLN A 45 4.67 3.41 -0.79
N LEU A 46 3.83 3.83 0.17
CA LEU A 46 4.07 5.06 0.92
C LEU A 46 5.34 4.98 1.75
N LEU A 47 5.57 3.86 2.44
CA LEU A 47 6.74 3.65 3.27
C LEU A 47 8.04 3.71 2.44
N ASN A 48 8.06 3.05 1.27
CA ASN A 48 9.20 3.07 0.36
C ASN A 48 9.43 4.43 -0.31
N ARG A 49 8.42 5.32 -0.36
CA ARG A 49 8.58 6.70 -0.82
C ARG A 49 9.17 7.62 0.26
N MET A 50 9.02 7.26 1.53
CA MET A 50 9.49 8.07 2.65
C MET A 50 10.88 7.67 3.14
N LEU A 51 11.24 6.40 2.99
CA LEU A 51 12.45 5.82 3.54
C LEU A 51 13.16 4.95 2.49
N PRO A 52 14.51 4.86 2.53
CA PRO A 52 15.24 3.88 1.73
C PRO A 52 14.72 2.46 1.96
N SER A 53 14.69 1.63 0.92
CA SER A 53 14.14 0.26 0.98
C SER A 53 14.74 -0.57 2.12
N SER A 54 16.05 -0.47 2.36
CA SER A 54 16.74 -1.17 3.45
C SER A 54 16.20 -0.82 4.84
N VAL A 55 15.87 0.46 5.06
CA VAL A 55 15.31 0.97 6.31
C VAL A 55 13.85 0.55 6.44
N ALA A 56 13.07 0.71 5.37
CA ALA A 56 11.66 0.31 5.33
C ALA A 56 11.49 -1.18 5.62
N ASP A 57 12.34 -2.04 5.07
CA ASP A 57 12.31 -3.49 5.29
C ASP A 57 12.59 -3.87 6.75
N ARG A 58 13.57 -3.24 7.39
CA ARG A 58 13.86 -3.47 8.81
C ARG A 58 12.70 -3.03 9.71
N LEU A 59 12.10 -1.89 9.43
CA LEU A 59 10.96 -1.39 10.20
C LEU A 59 9.72 -2.28 10.04
N LYS A 60 9.47 -2.82 8.84
CA LYS A 60 8.38 -3.80 8.62
C LYS A 60 8.57 -5.08 9.43
N LEU A 61 9.81 -5.48 9.68
CA LEU A 61 10.16 -6.63 10.51
C LEU A 61 10.12 -6.30 12.03
N GLY A 62 9.81 -5.06 12.41
CA GLY A 62 9.82 -4.61 13.81
C GLY A 62 11.23 -4.52 14.39
N LEU A 63 12.26 -4.45 13.53
CA LEU A 63 13.65 -4.37 13.95
C LEU A 63 14.06 -2.91 14.14
N ALA A 64 14.94 -2.66 15.12
CA ALA A 64 15.61 -1.38 15.24
C ALA A 64 16.49 -1.12 14.00
N VAL A 65 16.58 0.15 13.62
CA VAL A 65 17.46 0.63 12.55
C VAL A 65 18.70 1.21 13.22
N GLU A 66 19.80 0.47 13.13
CA GLU A 66 21.07 0.92 13.69
C GLU A 66 21.68 2.00 12.78
N PRO A 67 22.33 3.03 13.34
CA PRO A 67 23.06 4.02 12.56
C PRO A 67 24.16 3.35 11.72
N GLU A 68 24.28 3.79 10.46
CA GLU A 68 25.32 3.30 9.54
C GLU A 68 26.51 4.26 9.52
N GLU A 69 27.72 3.72 9.63
CA GLU A 69 28.98 4.46 9.47
C GLU A 69 29.63 4.04 8.15
N PHE A 70 30.04 5.02 7.36
CA PHE A 70 30.70 4.81 6.07
C PHE A 70 32.09 5.43 6.13
N ALA A 71 33.12 4.63 5.79
CA ALA A 71 34.50 5.09 5.77
C ALA A 71 34.75 6.18 4.71
N GLU A 72 33.99 6.16 3.63
CA GLU A 72 34.04 7.14 2.55
C GLU A 72 32.63 7.33 1.97
N VAL A 73 32.25 8.59 1.71
CA VAL A 73 30.98 8.95 1.09
C VAL A 73 31.19 10.03 0.03
N THR A 74 30.40 9.99 -1.04
CA THR A 74 30.35 11.03 -2.05
C THR A 74 29.10 11.88 -1.85
N ILE A 75 29.26 13.18 -1.69
CA ILE A 75 28.14 14.12 -1.58
C ILE A 75 28.02 14.89 -2.89
N TYR A 76 26.85 14.80 -3.53
CA TYR A 76 26.53 15.56 -4.72
C TYR A 76 25.85 16.88 -4.35
N PHE A 77 26.44 18.00 -4.76
CA PHE A 77 25.87 19.33 -4.61
C PHE A 77 25.43 19.84 -5.98
N SER A 78 24.14 20.11 -6.13
CA SER A 78 23.57 20.74 -7.32
C SER A 78 22.66 21.89 -6.95
N ASP A 79 22.84 23.01 -7.62
CA ASP A 79 21.93 24.15 -7.56
C ASP A 79 20.99 24.16 -8.77
N ILE A 80 19.77 24.65 -8.55
CA ILE A 80 18.79 24.86 -9.62
C ILE A 80 18.95 26.31 -10.08
N VAL A 81 19.60 26.49 -11.23
CA VAL A 81 19.83 27.82 -11.81
C VAL A 81 18.50 28.55 -11.99
N GLY A 82 18.39 29.74 -11.39
CA GLY A 82 17.20 30.58 -11.51
C GLY A 82 16.02 30.14 -10.63
N PHE A 83 16.21 29.22 -9.67
CA PHE A 83 15.16 28.77 -8.76
C PHE A 83 14.41 29.90 -8.07
N THR A 84 15.12 30.93 -7.57
CA THR A 84 14.49 32.10 -6.93
C THR A 84 13.50 32.79 -7.87
N THR A 85 13.85 32.93 -9.14
CA THR A 85 12.98 33.53 -10.15
C THR A 85 11.78 32.64 -10.43
N ILE A 86 11.99 31.32 -10.57
CA ILE A 86 10.90 30.36 -10.79
C ILE A 86 9.92 30.39 -9.60
N ALA A 87 10.44 30.27 -8.38
CA ALA A 87 9.66 30.28 -7.15
C ALA A 87 8.88 31.59 -6.95
N ALA A 88 9.41 32.73 -7.40
CA ALA A 88 8.72 34.02 -7.33
C ALA A 88 7.49 34.12 -8.27
N HIS A 89 7.45 33.34 -9.35
CA HIS A 89 6.34 33.33 -10.31
C HIS A 89 5.38 32.14 -10.11
N CYS A 90 5.73 31.19 -9.23
CA CYS A 90 4.95 30.01 -8.93
C CYS A 90 4.19 30.16 -7.61
N THR A 91 3.03 29.51 -7.51
CA THR A 91 2.39 29.29 -6.21
C THR A 91 3.19 28.29 -5.38
N PRO A 92 3.06 28.30 -4.04
CA PRO A 92 3.78 27.34 -3.20
C PRO A 92 3.55 25.87 -3.59
N VAL A 93 2.34 25.51 -4.02
CA VAL A 93 2.02 24.15 -4.48
C VAL A 93 2.80 23.80 -5.74
N GLN A 94 2.85 24.70 -6.72
CA GLN A 94 3.60 24.47 -7.96
C GLN A 94 5.12 24.33 -7.73
N VAL A 95 5.67 25.06 -6.75
CA VAL A 95 7.09 24.89 -6.39
C VAL A 95 7.35 23.51 -5.78
N VAL A 96 6.44 23.04 -4.93
CA VAL A 96 6.53 21.70 -4.34
C VAL A 96 6.43 20.63 -5.42
N ASP A 97 5.49 20.77 -6.36
CA ASP A 97 5.32 19.82 -7.47
C ASP A 97 6.59 19.75 -8.34
N LEU A 98 7.17 20.91 -8.69
CA LEU A 98 8.42 20.98 -9.46
C LEU A 98 9.58 20.26 -8.75
N LEU A 99 9.74 20.50 -7.44
CA LEU A 99 10.79 19.87 -6.65
C LEU A 99 10.55 18.36 -6.56
N ASN A 100 9.31 17.94 -6.35
CA ASN A 100 8.95 16.53 -6.27
C ASN A 100 9.26 15.80 -7.59
N ASP A 101 8.96 16.40 -8.73
CA ASP A 101 9.27 15.84 -10.05
C ASP A 101 10.78 15.70 -10.27
N LEU A 102 11.56 16.72 -9.87
CA LEU A 102 13.02 16.71 -9.96
C LEU A 102 13.63 15.58 -9.11
N TYR A 103 13.25 15.49 -7.83
CA TYR A 103 13.76 14.45 -6.94
C TYR A 103 13.33 13.05 -7.38
N THR A 104 12.09 12.89 -7.85
CA THR A 104 11.62 11.61 -8.40
C THR A 104 12.47 11.16 -9.61
N CYS A 105 12.89 12.10 -10.46
CA CYS A 105 13.78 11.81 -11.59
C CYS A 105 15.18 11.38 -11.13
N PHE A 106 15.75 12.05 -10.13
CA PHE A 106 17.03 11.67 -9.55
C PHE A 106 16.97 10.29 -8.89
N ASP A 107 15.96 10.04 -8.06
CA ASP A 107 15.75 8.76 -7.40
C ASP A 107 15.59 7.64 -8.44
N ALA A 108 14.86 7.87 -9.52
CA ALA A 108 14.73 6.88 -10.59
C ALA A 108 16.06 6.58 -11.30
N THR A 109 16.96 7.56 -11.41
CA THR A 109 18.27 7.39 -12.06
C THR A 109 19.28 6.72 -11.13
N ILE A 110 19.24 7.03 -9.83
CA ILE A 110 20.16 6.48 -8.81
C ILE A 110 19.78 5.04 -8.44
N ASN A 111 18.48 4.71 -8.44
CA ASN A 111 17.97 3.39 -8.11
C ASN A 111 17.86 2.43 -9.31
N ALA A 112 18.25 2.86 -10.52
CA ALA A 112 18.30 2.03 -11.75
C ALA A 112 19.66 1.34 -11.91
#